data_AF-A0A9P0KK97-F1
#
_entry.id   AF-A0A9P0KK97-F1
#
_cell.length_a   1.000
_cell.length_b   1.000
_cell.length_c   1.000
_cell.angle_alpha   90.00
_cell.angle_beta   90.00
_cell.angle_gamma   90.00
#
_symmetry.space_group_name_H-M   'P 1'
#
loop_
_entity.id
_entity.type
_entity.pdbx_description
1 polymer ?
#
loop_
_entity_poly.entity_id
_entity_poly.type
_entity_poly.pdbx_seq_one_letter_code
_entity_poly.pdbx_strand_id
1 'polypeptide(L)'
;MGASAIPFIIFTVIWAGVGGFLPMVVPKGPNRGIIQVILILTGVCCWLFWLCCYVAQMNPLIGPKLDRNTVLVVAKQWGIEILIVFHFQSDLTKAFPGYKP
;
A
#
# COMPACT_ATOMS: atom_id res chain seq x y z
N MET A 1 5.87 -12.61 -1.39
CA MET A 1 5.06 -12.25 -2.58
C MET A 1 4.04 -11.22 -2.11
N GLY A 2 4.07 -9.99 -2.62
CA GLY A 2 3.25 -8.87 -2.11
C GLY A 2 1.74 -9.00 -2.32
N ALA A 3 1.29 -10.07 -2.98
CA ALA A 3 -0.12 -10.38 -3.18
C ALA A 3 -0.69 -11.12 -1.96
N SER A 4 -1.08 -10.38 -0.93
CA SER A 4 -1.94 -10.94 0.12
C SER A 4 -3.39 -10.72 -0.29
N ALA A 5 -4.18 -11.79 -0.39
CA ALA A 5 -5.61 -11.68 -0.69
C ALA A 5 -6.37 -10.98 0.46
N ILE A 6 -5.82 -11.03 1.68
CA ILE A 6 -6.42 -10.50 2.90
C ILE A 6 -6.69 -8.98 2.81
N PRO A 7 -5.70 -8.10 2.57
CA PRO A 7 -5.94 -6.67 2.45
C PRO A 7 -6.91 -6.33 1.31
N PHE A 8 -6.81 -7.04 0.19
CA PHE A 8 -7.71 -6.85 -0.95
C PHE A 8 -9.17 -7.09 -0.59
N ILE A 9 -9.47 -8.20 0.11
CA ILE A 9 -10.83 -8.53 0.55
C ILE A 9 -11.33 -7.50 1.57
N ILE A 10 -10.51 -7.18 2.59
CA ILE A 10 -10.90 -6.27 3.67
C ILE A 10 -11.25 -4.88 3.14
N PHE A 11 -10.37 -4.27 2.35
CA PHE A 11 -10.60 -2.92 1.83
C PHE A 11 -11.76 -2.88 0.83
N THR A 12 -11.97 -3.94 0.06
CA THR A 12 -13.13 -4.04 -0.84
C THR A 12 -14.44 -4.11 -0.07
N VAL A 13 -14.52 -4.93 0.99
CA VAL A 13 -15.74 -5.03 1.81
C VAL A 13 -16.03 -3.71 2.55
N ILE A 14 -15.00 -3.07 3.12
CA ILE A 14 -15.17 -1.79 3.84
C ILE A 14 -15.74 -0.72 2.89
N TRP A 15 -15.12 -0.51 1.74
CA TRP A 15 -15.56 0.54 0.82
C TRP A 15 -16.84 0.18 0.04
N ALA A 16 -17.10 -1.09 -0.22
CA ALA A 16 -18.39 -1.54 -0.73
C ALA A 16 -19.52 -1.32 0.29
N GLY A 17 -19.25 -1.46 1.59
CA GLY A 17 -20.17 -1.06 2.65
C GLY A 17 -20.46 0.45 2.64
N VAL A 18 -19.42 1.28 2.48
CA VAL A 18 -19.54 2.75 2.45
C VAL A 18 -20.24 3.27 1.20
N GLY A 19 -19.86 2.79 0.02
CA GLY A 19 -20.43 3.24 -1.25
C GLY A 19 -21.70 2.50 -1.67
N GLY A 20 -21.98 1.33 -1.09
CA GLY A 20 -23.12 0.48 -1.46
C GLY A 20 -24.19 0.40 -0.39
N PHE A 21 -23.85 -0.01 0.83
CA PHE A 21 -24.82 -0.25 1.90
C PHE A 21 -25.29 1.03 2.59
N LEU A 22 -24.35 1.92 2.96
CA LEU A 22 -24.63 3.18 3.65
C LEU A 22 -25.62 4.10 2.90
N PRO A 23 -25.55 4.29 1.57
CA PRO A 23 -26.53 5.06 0.81
C PRO A 23 -27.97 4.55 0.90
N MET A 24 -28.18 3.26 1.16
CA MET A 24 -29.52 2.66 1.28
C MET A 24 -30.18 3.00 2.62
N VAL A 25 -29.40 3.10 3.68
CA VAL A 25 -29.88 3.38 5.05
C VAL A 25 -29.98 4.87 5.38
N VAL A 26 -29.68 5.77 4.42
CA VAL A 26 -29.76 7.22 4.64
C VAL A 26 -31.21 7.64 4.93
N PRO A 27 -31.48 8.31 6.07
CA PRO A 27 -32.81 8.74 6.46
C PRO A 27 -33.40 9.76 5.48
N LYS A 28 -34.74 9.81 5.42
CA LYS A 28 -35.45 10.73 4.54
C LYS A 28 -35.28 12.17 5.05
N GLY A 29 -34.72 13.03 4.21
CA GLY A 29 -34.57 14.45 4.49
C GLY A 29 -34.35 15.25 3.19
N PRO A 30 -34.39 16.59 3.25
CA PRO A 30 -34.27 17.45 2.06
C PRO A 30 -32.99 17.20 1.26
N ASN A 31 -31.90 16.84 1.94
CA ASN A 31 -30.57 16.66 1.35
C ASN A 31 -30.20 15.20 1.09
N ARG A 32 -31.16 14.27 1.09
CA ARG A 32 -30.90 12.82 0.98
C ARG A 32 -30.11 12.46 -0.27
N GLY A 33 -30.47 13.02 -1.43
CA GLY A 33 -29.78 12.73 -2.69
C GLY A 33 -28.32 13.17 -2.69
N ILE A 34 -28.03 14.34 -2.12
CA ILE A 34 -26.65 14.85 -2.00
C ILE A 34 -25.82 13.92 -1.11
N ILE A 35 -26.37 13.51 0.05
CA ILE A 35 -25.69 12.59 0.96
C ILE A 35 -25.41 11.24 0.28
N GLN A 36 -26.38 10.69 -0.46
CA GLN A 36 -26.20 9.44 -1.19
C GLN A 36 -25.09 9.54 -2.24
N VAL A 37 -25.08 10.61 -3.03
CA VAL A 37 -24.06 10.81 -4.07
C VAL A 37 -22.67 11.00 -3.46
N ILE A 38 -22.54 11.77 -2.38
CA ILE A 38 -21.25 11.95 -1.69
C ILE A 38 -20.74 10.61 -1.14
N LEU A 39 -21.59 9.79 -0.51
CA LEU A 39 -21.20 8.48 0.01
C LEU A 39 -20.74 7.51 -1.10
N ILE A 40 -21.46 7.46 -2.22
CA ILE A 40 -21.10 6.63 -3.38
C ILE A 40 -19.77 7.13 -3.98
N LEU A 41 -19.66 8.44 -4.23
CA LEU A 41 -18.47 9.04 -4.83
C LEU A 41 -17.24 8.81 -3.97
N THR A 42 -17.34 9.07 -2.65
CA THR A 42 -16.26 8.80 -1.70
C THR A 42 -15.89 7.32 -1.67
N GLY A 43 -16.88 6.42 -1.60
CA GLY A 43 -16.63 4.98 -1.60
C GLY A 43 -15.84 4.51 -2.82
N VAL A 44 -16.23 4.97 -4.01
CA VAL A 44 -15.53 4.62 -5.26
C VAL A 44 -14.15 5.25 -5.33
N CYS A 45 -14.03 6.56 -5.05
CA CYS A 45 -12.76 7.28 -5.18
C CYS A 45 -11.70 6.75 -4.20
N CYS A 46 -12.08 6.50 -2.95
CA CYS A 46 -11.17 5.96 -1.94
C CYS A 46 -10.78 4.51 -2.21
N TRP A 47 -11.69 3.68 -2.73
CA TRP A 47 -11.36 2.31 -3.14
C TRP A 47 -10.40 2.30 -4.34
N LEU A 48 -10.66 3.11 -5.37
CA LEU A 48 -9.78 3.21 -6.54
C LEU A 48 -8.39 3.74 -6.18
N PHE A 49 -8.32 4.80 -5.37
CA PHE A 49 -7.05 5.35 -4.90
C PHE A 49 -6.22 4.29 -4.17
N TRP A 50 -6.84 3.58 -3.21
CA TRP A 50 -6.18 2.51 -2.47
C TRP A 50 -5.72 1.37 -3.39
N LEU A 51 -6.59 0.91 -4.30
CA LEU A 51 -6.29 -0.19 -5.21
C LEU A 51 -5.11 0.15 -6.12
N CYS A 52 -5.06 1.36 -6.68
CA CYS A 52 -3.96 1.82 -7.50
C CYS A 52 -2.64 1.80 -6.73
N CYS A 53 -2.61 2.32 -5.50
CA CYS A 53 -1.41 2.28 -4.64
C CYS A 53 -0.97 0.85 -4.31
N TYR A 54 -1.93 -0.05 -4.06
CA TYR A 54 -1.66 -1.45 -3.76
C TYR A 54 -1.05 -2.18 -4.97
N VAL A 55 -1.67 -2.08 -6.14
CA VAL A 55 -1.20 -2.75 -7.37
C VAL A 55 0.16 -2.22 -7.81
N ALA A 56 0.42 -0.93 -7.64
CA ALA A 56 1.72 -0.32 -7.96
C ALA A 56 2.89 -0.97 -7.19
N GLN A 57 2.64 -1.61 -6.04
CA GLN A 57 3.65 -2.25 -5.20
C GLN A 57 3.75 -3.77 -5.38
N MET A 58 2.87 -4.40 -6.17
CA MET A 58 2.83 -5.87 -6.28
C MET A 58 4.00 -6.47 -7.06
N ASN A 59 4.58 -5.71 -7.99
CA ASN A 59 5.78 -6.10 -8.75
C ASN A 59 6.76 -4.93 -8.87
N PRO A 60 7.46 -4.56 -7.77
CA PRO A 60 8.34 -3.41 -7.77
C PRO A 60 9.60 -3.70 -8.59
N LEU A 61 9.86 -2.87 -9.59
CA LEU A 61 11.06 -2.98 -10.43
C LEU A 61 12.29 -2.31 -9.78
N ILE A 62 12.06 -1.42 -8.82
CA ILE A 62 13.10 -0.60 -8.18
C ILE A 62 12.93 -0.70 -6.67
N GLY A 63 14.00 -1.13 -6.00
CA GLY A 63 14.09 -1.13 -4.55
C GLY A 63 14.53 0.22 -3.99
N PRO A 64 14.31 0.46 -2.69
CA PRO A 64 14.73 1.71 -2.03
C PRO A 64 16.26 1.78 -1.96
N LYS A 65 16.84 2.94 -2.30
CA LYS A 65 18.29 3.21 -2.19
C LYS A 65 18.56 3.93 -0.87
N LEU A 66 19.19 3.24 0.08
CA LEU A 66 19.54 3.80 1.39
C LEU A 66 21.07 3.88 1.55
N ASP A 67 21.51 4.90 2.29
CA ASP A 67 22.89 5.01 2.78
C ASP A 67 23.20 3.90 3.78
N ARG A 68 24.46 3.43 3.76
CA ARG A 68 24.96 2.36 4.64
C ARG A 68 24.62 2.58 6.12
N ASN A 69 24.73 3.80 6.63
CA ASN A 69 24.44 4.06 8.05
C ASN A 69 22.96 3.83 8.36
N THR A 70 22.07 4.30 7.48
CA THR A 70 20.62 4.10 7.62
C THR A 70 20.26 2.62 7.56
N VAL A 71 20.90 1.85 6.68
CA VAL A 71 20.67 0.40 6.58
C VAL A 71 21.08 -0.32 7.87
N LEU A 72 22.21 0.04 8.48
CA LEU A 72 22.65 -0.53 9.77
C LEU A 72 21.69 -0.19 10.91
N VAL A 73 21.17 1.04 10.95
CA VAL A 73 20.18 1.46 11.94
C VAL A 73 18.88 0.67 11.76
N VAL A 74 18.37 0.55 10.53
CA VAL A 74 17.16 -0.25 10.24
C VAL A 74 17.36 -1.70 10.64
N ALA A 75 18.50 -2.31 10.29
CA ALA A 75 18.81 -3.69 10.66
C ALA A 75 18.79 -3.90 12.17
N LYS A 76 19.40 -2.97 12.93
CA LYS A 76 19.40 -3.00 14.39
C LYS A 76 17.99 -2.86 14.97
N GLN A 77 17.16 -1.96 14.43
CA GLN A 77 15.80 -1.73 14.93
C GLN A 77 14.84 -2.88 14.62
N TRP A 78 15.04 -3.55 13.47
CA TRP A 78 14.15 -4.61 13.00
C TRP A 78 14.68 -6.01 13.36
N GLY A 79 15.80 -6.09 14.10
CA GLY A 79 16.41 -7.36 14.52
C GLY A 79 16.95 -8.20 13.37
N ILE A 80 17.29 -7.58 12.24
CA ILE A 80 17.77 -8.26 11.04
C ILE A 80 19.26 -8.59 11.23
N GLU A 81 19.65 -9.82 10.91
CA GLU A 81 21.04 -10.22 10.96
C GLU A 81 21.88 -9.43 9.94
N ILE A 82 22.91 -8.74 10.43
CA ILE A 82 23.75 -7.84 9.64
C ILE A 82 24.42 -8.59 8.46
N LEU A 83 24.67 -9.88 8.61
CA LEU A 83 25.29 -10.71 7.59
C LEU A 83 24.40 -10.87 6.33
N ILE A 84 23.08 -10.91 6.52
CA ILE A 84 22.08 -10.95 5.43
C ILE A 84 22.07 -9.62 4.66
N VAL A 85 22.24 -8.50 5.37
CA VAL A 85 22.31 -7.16 4.77
C VAL A 85 23.53 -7.03 3.85
N PHE A 86 24.69 -7.51 4.29
CA PHE A 86 25.91 -7.46 3.47
C PHE A 86 25.83 -8.38 2.23
N HIS A 87 25.21 -9.56 2.36
CA HIS A 87 25.00 -10.45 1.22
C HIS A 87 24.13 -9.78 0.15
N PHE A 88 23.00 -9.17 0.58
CA PHE A 88 22.08 -8.45 -0.30
C PHE A 88 22.74 -7.24 -0.99
N GLN A 89 23.56 -6.49 -0.26
CA GLN A 89 24.31 -5.36 -0.83
C GLN A 89 25.30 -5.82 -1.91
N SER A 90 25.95 -6.97 -1.72
CA SER A 90 26.85 -7.57 -2.72
C SER A 90 26.11 -7.94 -4.01
N ASP A 91 24.88 -8.44 -3.89
CA ASP A 91 24.06 -8.84 -5.04
C ASP A 91 23.56 -7.62 -5.82
N LEU A 92 23.24 -6.53 -5.13
CA LEU A 92 22.91 -5.24 -5.75
C LEU A 92 24.10 -4.63 -6.51
N THR A 93 25.32 -4.69 -5.96
CA THR A 93 26.52 -4.22 -6.66
C THR A 93 26.81 -5.04 -7.92
N LYS A 94 26.54 -6.36 -7.92
CA LYS A 94 26.69 -7.21 -9.11
C LYS A 94 25.61 -6.95 -10.16
N ALA A 95 24.37 -6.71 -9.73
CA ALA A 95 23.25 -6.44 -10.63
C ALA A 95 23.31 -5.03 -11.25
N PHE A 96 23.92 -4.07 -10.57
CA PHE A 96 24.04 -2.68 -11.01
C PHE A 96 25.48 -2.17 -10.88
N PRO A 97 26.32 -2.28 -11.92
CA PRO A 97 27.76 -2.00 -11.86
C PRO A 97 28.19 -0.53 -11.63
N GLY A 98 27.25 0.34 -11.22
CA GLY A 98 27.52 1.73 -10.80
C GLY A 98 27.06 2.05 -9.37
N TYR A 99 26.62 1.05 -8.61
CA TYR A 99 26.15 1.23 -7.24
C TYR A 99 27.34 1.40 -6.27
N LYS A 100 27.58 2.65 -5.82
CA LYS A 100 28.44 2.91 -4.65
C LYS A 100 27.59 2.78 -3.37
N PRO A 101 28.06 2.00 -2.37
CA PRO A 101 27.38 1.84 -1.09
C PRO A 101 27.44 3.09 -0.21
#